data_AF-A0A0E4H2M1-F1
#
_entry.id   AF-A0A0E4H2M1-F1
#
_cell.length_a   1.000
_cell.length_b   1.000
_cell.length_c   1.000
_cell.angle_alpha   90.00
_cell.angle_beta   90.00
_cell.angle_gamma   90.00
#
_symmetry.space_group_name_H-M   'P 1'
#
loop_
_entity.id
_entity.type
_entity.pdbx_description
1 polymer ?
#
loop_
_entity_poly.entity_id
_entity_poly.type
_entity_poly.pdbx_seq_one_letter_code
_entity_poly.pdbx_strand_id
1 'polypeptide(L)'
;MNTDAPDDWALYRAERRVLEIQTKLHRWAIEDPHRRFDDLFNLVTDPAFLLVAWDRVRSNKGARTAGADGKTVSYIENRFGVEVFLARLRSQLKDRSFRPVAVRERMIPKTGGKLRRLGIPTEVA
;
A
#
# COMPACT_ATOMS: atom_id res chain seq x y z
N MET A 1 -13.80 -26.70 9.48
CA MET A 1 -14.38 -25.49 10.10
C MET A 1 -13.42 -25.07 11.21
N ASN A 2 -12.51 -24.15 10.92
CA ASN A 2 -11.65 -23.47 11.89
C ASN A 2 -11.52 -22.02 11.41
N THR A 3 -11.58 -21.10 12.36
CA THR A 3 -12.07 -19.73 12.22
C THR A 3 -10.98 -18.77 11.70
N ASP A 4 -11.03 -18.39 10.43
CA ASP A 4 -10.17 -17.35 9.81
C ASP A 4 -10.58 -15.89 10.19
N ALA A 5 -11.31 -15.70 11.29
CA ALA A 5 -12.05 -14.45 11.55
C ALA A 5 -11.33 -13.27 12.28
N PRO A 6 -10.04 -13.27 12.69
CA PRO A 6 -9.45 -12.05 13.28
C PRO A 6 -9.14 -10.95 12.25
N ASP A 7 -8.62 -11.33 11.08
CA ASP A 7 -8.01 -10.40 10.11
C ASP A 7 -9.05 -9.66 9.28
N ASP A 8 -10.16 -10.31 8.93
CA ASP A 8 -11.24 -9.72 8.12
C ASP A 8 -11.93 -8.55 8.85
N TRP A 9 -12.14 -8.66 10.17
CA TRP A 9 -12.70 -7.57 10.96
C TRP A 9 -11.73 -6.40 11.12
N ALA A 10 -10.42 -6.67 11.15
CA ALA A 10 -9.40 -5.62 11.19
C ALA A 10 -9.36 -4.84 9.88
N LEU A 11 -9.37 -5.55 8.74
CA LEU A 11 -9.42 -4.95 7.41
C LEU A 11 -10.72 -4.14 7.23
N TYR A 12 -11.88 -4.71 7.56
CA TYR A 12 -13.16 -4.02 7.48
C TYR A 12 -13.18 -2.70 8.27
N ARG A 13 -12.69 -2.71 9.51
CA ARG A 13 -12.60 -1.49 10.32
C ARG A 13 -11.63 -0.47 9.71
N ALA A 14 -10.51 -0.93 9.17
CA ALA A 14 -9.54 -0.07 8.50
C ALA A 14 -10.14 0.59 7.25
N GLU A 15 -10.84 -0.18 6.41
CA GLU A 15 -11.53 0.33 5.22
C GLU A 15 -12.57 1.39 5.56
N ARG A 16 -13.38 1.16 6.60
CA ARG A 16 -14.36 2.13 7.08
C ARG A 16 -13.71 3.44 7.51
N ARG A 17 -12.62 3.37 8.29
CA ARG A 17 -11.85 4.54 8.72
C ARG A 17 -11.26 5.31 7.53
N VAL A 18 -10.67 4.60 6.58
CA VAL A 18 -10.08 5.20 5.37
C VAL A 18 -11.17 5.91 4.56
N LEU A 19 -12.33 5.28 4.36
CA LEU A 19 -13.45 5.85 3.62
C LEU A 19 -14.00 7.12 4.30
N GLU A 20 -14.14 7.12 5.63
CA GLU A 20 -14.58 8.29 6.38
C GLU A 20 -13.62 9.48 6.19
N ILE A 21 -12.31 9.23 6.24
CA ILE A 21 -11.29 10.26 6.03
C ILE A 21 -11.31 10.74 4.58
N GLN A 22 -11.37 9.84 3.60
CA GLN A 22 -11.47 10.20 2.19
C GLN A 22 -12.72 11.03 1.89
N THR A 23 -13.86 10.71 2.53
CA THR A 23 -15.10 11.48 2.40
C THR A 23 -14.94 12.89 2.94
N LYS A 24 -14.26 13.07 4.08
CA LYS A 24 -13.96 14.39 4.64
C LYS A 24 -13.04 15.20 3.73
N LEU A 25 -11.94 14.60 3.27
CA LEU A 25 -11.00 15.24 2.36
C LEU A 25 -11.70 15.66 1.04
N HIS A 26 -12.55 14.78 0.49
CA HIS A 26 -13.31 15.06 -0.72
C HIS A 26 -14.25 16.25 -0.53
N ARG A 27 -15.02 16.27 0.56
CA ARG A 27 -15.91 17.39 0.88
C ARG A 27 -15.13 18.70 1.01
N TRP A 28 -14.05 18.70 1.76
CA TRP A 28 -13.23 19.89 1.96
C TRP A 28 -12.59 20.40 0.66
N ALA A 29 -12.18 19.49 -0.24
CA ALA A 29 -11.64 19.87 -1.55
C ALA A 29 -12.70 20.48 -2.48
N ILE A 30 -13.97 20.09 -2.34
CA ILE A 30 -15.10 20.70 -3.08
C ILE A 30 -15.42 22.08 -2.51
N GLU A 31 -15.46 22.20 -1.18
CA GLU A 31 -15.83 23.45 -0.49
C GLU A 31 -14.78 24.55 -0.67
N ASP A 32 -13.49 24.19 -0.68
CA ASP A 32 -12.38 25.12 -0.86
C ASP A 32 -11.32 24.53 -1.81
N PRO A 33 -11.34 24.90 -3.10
CA PRO A 33 -10.36 24.42 -4.09
C PRO A 33 -8.91 24.84 -3.80
N HIS A 34 -8.69 25.85 -2.95
CA HIS A 34 -7.36 26.33 -2.58
C HIS A 34 -6.85 25.74 -1.26
N ARG A 35 -7.66 24.90 -0.61
CA ARG A 35 -7.30 24.27 0.66
C ARG A 35 -6.05 23.41 0.52
N ARG A 36 -5.10 23.63 1.42
CA ARG A 36 -3.92 22.79 1.58
C ARG A 36 -4.17 21.75 2.67
N PHE A 37 -3.76 20.50 2.42
CA PHE A 37 -3.81 19.42 3.39
C PHE A 37 -2.43 19.22 4.00
N ASP A 38 -2.20 19.80 5.17
CA ASP A 38 -0.87 19.82 5.79
C ASP A 38 -0.52 18.51 6.51
N ASP A 39 -1.49 17.62 6.70
CA ASP A 39 -1.36 16.41 7.52
C ASP A 39 -1.39 15.08 6.72
N LEU A 40 -1.21 15.15 5.40
CA LEU A 40 -1.27 13.96 4.54
C LEU A 40 -0.25 12.88 4.94
N PHE A 41 0.92 13.28 5.44
CA PHE A 41 1.96 12.33 5.84
C PHE A 41 1.53 11.48 7.05
N ASN A 42 0.76 12.04 7.99
CA ASN A 42 0.22 11.27 9.10
C ASN A 42 -0.83 10.27 8.63
N LEU A 43 -1.59 10.58 7.57
CA LEU A 43 -2.48 9.61 6.92
C LEU A 43 -1.69 8.49 6.24
N VAL A 44 -0.59 8.80 5.54
CA VAL A 44 0.27 7.79 4.90
C VAL A 44 0.87 6.82 5.94
N THR A 45 1.12 7.28 7.16
CA THR A 45 1.67 6.45 8.26
C THR A 45 0.61 5.91 9.24
N ASP A 46 -0.67 6.14 8.95
CA ASP A 46 -1.79 5.61 9.75
C ASP A 46 -1.91 4.08 9.53
N PRO A 47 -2.01 3.26 10.59
CA PRO A 47 -2.10 1.81 10.46
C PRO A 47 -3.24 1.34 9.55
N ALA A 48 -4.40 2.02 9.55
CA ALA A 48 -5.51 1.64 8.69
C ALA A 48 -5.21 1.90 7.21
N PHE A 49 -4.56 3.03 6.90
CA PHE A 49 -4.12 3.33 5.54
C PHE A 49 -3.08 2.34 5.04
N LEU A 50 -2.11 1.98 5.88
CA LEU A 50 -1.09 0.99 5.55
C LEU A 50 -1.70 -0.40 5.31
N LEU A 51 -2.67 -0.83 6.14
CA LEU A 51 -3.35 -2.11 5.99
C LEU A 51 -4.20 -2.17 4.71
N VAL A 52 -4.97 -1.12 4.41
CA VAL A 52 -5.77 -1.05 3.17
C VAL A 52 -4.87 -0.97 1.94
N ALA A 53 -3.73 -0.27 2.02
CA ALA A 53 -2.75 -0.24 0.95
C ALA A 53 -2.14 -1.63 0.71
N TRP A 54 -1.76 -2.33 1.76
CA TRP A 54 -1.27 -3.71 1.69
C TRP A 54 -2.29 -4.63 1.00
N ASP A 55 -3.55 -4.59 1.44
CA ASP A 55 -4.61 -5.43 0.88
C ASP A 55 -4.83 -5.21 -0.63
N ARG A 56 -4.80 -3.95 -1.06
CA ARG A 56 -4.87 -3.59 -2.48
C ARG A 56 -3.67 -4.09 -3.26
N VAL A 57 -2.47 -3.96 -2.70
CA VAL A 57 -1.23 -4.39 -3.35
C VAL A 57 -1.19 -5.91 -3.49
N ARG A 58 -1.52 -6.67 -2.45
CA ARG A 58 -1.55 -8.14 -2.50
C ARG A 58 -2.60 -8.69 -3.49
N SER A 59 -3.68 -7.95 -3.70
CA SER A 59 -4.76 -8.33 -4.62
C SER A 59 -4.46 -7.97 -6.09
N ASN A 60 -3.39 -7.22 -6.36
CA ASN A 60 -3.02 -6.86 -7.73
C ASN A 60 -2.57 -8.07 -8.55
N LYS A 61 -2.86 -8.06 -9.86
CA LYS A 61 -2.40 -9.10 -10.81
C LYS A 61 -0.88 -9.32 -10.80
N GLY A 62 -0.12 -8.31 -10.36
CA GLY A 62 1.34 -8.35 -10.23
C GLY A 62 1.87 -8.86 -8.89
N ALA A 63 1.04 -9.14 -7.88
CA ALA A 63 1.45 -9.51 -6.51
C ALA A 63 2.34 -10.78 -6.44
N ARG A 64 2.25 -11.66 -7.45
CA ARG A 64 3.11 -12.84 -7.59
C ARG A 64 4.46 -12.54 -8.25
N THR A 65 4.65 -11.33 -8.76
CA THR A 65 5.93 -10.89 -9.35
C THR A 65 6.78 -10.30 -8.24
N ALA A 66 7.99 -10.80 -8.09
CA ALA A 66 8.94 -10.22 -7.15
C ALA A 66 9.17 -8.72 -7.47
N GLY A 67 9.14 -7.89 -6.42
CA GLY A 67 9.54 -6.48 -6.50
C GLY A 67 11.00 -6.33 -6.93
N ALA A 68 11.49 -5.10 -7.04
CA ALA A 68 12.89 -4.85 -7.38
C ALA A 68 13.87 -5.39 -6.31
N ASP A 69 13.39 -5.62 -5.09
CA ASP A 69 14.09 -6.26 -3.98
C ASP A 69 14.01 -7.79 -3.96
N GLY A 70 13.36 -8.40 -4.95
CA GLY A 70 13.21 -9.85 -5.05
C GLY A 70 12.14 -10.45 -4.13
N LYS A 71 11.42 -9.63 -3.35
CA LYS A 71 10.39 -10.11 -2.41
C LYS A 71 9.02 -10.14 -3.07
N THR A 72 8.25 -11.18 -2.75
CA THR A 72 6.83 -11.30 -3.11
C THR A 72 5.99 -11.09 -1.87
N VAL A 73 4.71 -10.78 -2.07
CA VAL A 73 3.70 -10.73 -0.99
C VAL A 73 3.74 -12.00 -0.13
N SER A 74 3.77 -13.16 -0.79
CA SER A 74 3.84 -14.46 -0.11
C SER A 74 5.12 -14.64 0.71
N TYR A 75 6.25 -14.08 0.28
CA TYR A 75 7.47 -14.10 1.07
C TYR A 75 7.31 -13.27 2.36
N ILE A 76 6.65 -12.11 2.30
CA ILE A 76 6.41 -11.26 3.46
C ILE A 76 5.45 -11.94 4.45
N GLU A 77 4.33 -12.47 3.96
CA GLU A 77 3.34 -13.20 4.77
C GLU A 77 3.98 -14.38 5.51
N ASN A 78 4.78 -15.20 4.81
CA ASN A 78 5.35 -16.42 5.38
C ASN A 78 6.60 -16.18 6.25
N ARG A 79 7.41 -15.15 5.97
CA ARG A 79 8.71 -14.96 6.63
C ARG A 79 8.65 -14.00 7.82
N PHE A 80 7.83 -12.96 7.73
CA PHE A 80 7.78 -11.88 8.73
C PHE A 80 6.42 -11.72 9.37
N GLY A 81 5.34 -12.02 8.63
CA GLY A 81 3.98 -11.67 9.01
C GLY A 81 3.65 -10.22 8.64
N VAL A 82 2.41 -10.00 8.19
CA VAL A 82 1.94 -8.70 7.67
C VAL A 82 2.00 -7.62 8.75
N GLU A 83 1.58 -7.93 9.98
CA GLU A 83 1.57 -6.95 11.08
C GLU A 83 2.97 -6.43 11.40
N VAL A 84 3.95 -7.32 11.53
CA VAL A 84 5.35 -6.97 11.83
C VAL A 84 5.96 -6.15 10.70
N PHE A 85 5.68 -6.54 9.45
CA PHE A 85 6.10 -5.80 8.27
C PHE A 85 5.54 -4.37 8.26
N LEU A 86 4.22 -4.21 8.44
CA LEU A 86 3.59 -2.89 8.43
C LEU A 86 4.01 -2.03 9.63
N ALA A 87 4.23 -2.62 10.80
CA ALA A 87 4.74 -1.90 11.96
C ALA A 87 6.16 -1.36 11.72
N ARG A 88 7.04 -2.16 11.11
CA ARG A 88 8.40 -1.76 10.74
C ARG A 88 8.37 -0.66 9.67
N LEU A 89 7.61 -0.83 8.60
CA LEU A 89 7.43 0.17 7.55
C LEU A 89 6.94 1.50 8.14
N ARG A 90 5.94 1.45 9.02
CA ARG A 90 5.44 2.64 9.72
C ARG A 90 6.53 3.33 10.54
N SER A 91 7.36 2.57 11.25
CA SER A 91 8.48 3.14 12.02
C SER A 91 9.45 3.88 11.08
N GLN A 92 9.86 3.22 9.99
CA GLN A 92 10.78 3.81 9.01
C GLN A 92 10.22 5.05 8.31
N LEU A 93 8.91 5.09 8.07
CA LEU A 93 8.27 6.29 7.52
C LEU A 93 8.28 7.41 8.57
N LYS A 94 7.94 7.12 9.82
CA LYS A 94 7.88 8.12 10.89
C LYS A 94 9.24 8.71 11.25
N ASP A 95 10.28 7.89 11.28
CA ASP A 95 11.66 8.34 11.54
C ASP A 95 12.38 8.84 10.27
N ARG A 96 11.70 8.83 9.11
CA ARG A 96 12.21 9.26 7.80
C ARG A 96 13.43 8.46 7.32
N SER A 97 13.62 7.24 7.82
CA SER A 97 14.69 6.33 7.37
C SER A 97 14.28 5.47 6.18
N PHE A 98 12.98 5.40 5.83
CA PHE A 98 12.50 4.66 4.68
C PHE A 98 13.18 5.12 3.39
N ARG A 99 13.84 4.19 2.69
CA ARG A 99 14.47 4.44 1.38
C ARG A 99 13.80 3.57 0.31
N PRO A 100 13.08 4.17 -0.65
CA PRO A 100 12.52 3.40 -1.75
C PRO A 100 13.66 2.81 -2.60
N VAL A 101 13.56 1.52 -2.89
CA VAL A 101 14.51 0.85 -3.80
C VAL A 101 14.18 1.25 -5.24
N ALA A 102 15.22 1.43 -6.06
CA ALA A 102 15.08 1.76 -7.48
C ALA A 102 14.12 0.77 -8.19
N VAL A 103 13.19 1.33 -8.96
CA VAL A 103 12.12 0.58 -9.63
C VAL A 103 12.70 -0.37 -10.68
N ARG A 104 12.22 -1.62 -10.71
CA ARG A 104 12.56 -2.56 -11.79
C ARG A 104 11.69 -2.25 -13.00
N GLU A 105 12.33 -1.90 -14.12
CA GLU A 105 11.63 -1.63 -15.36
C GLU A 105 11.31 -2.96 -16.08
N ARG A 106 10.04 -3.19 -16.40
CA ARG A 106 9.60 -4.30 -17.23
C ARG A 106 8.89 -3.78 -18.47
N MET A 107 9.31 -4.26 -19.63
CA MET A 107 8.59 -4.02 -20.88
C MET A 107 7.43 -5.01 -20.99
N ILE A 108 6.22 -4.50 -21.14
CA ILE A 108 5.02 -5.30 -21.34
C ILE A 108 4.34 -4.96 -22.67
N PRO A 109 3.81 -5.96 -23.41
CA PRO A 109 3.14 -5.71 -24.68
C PRO A 109 1.87 -4.88 -24.51
N LYS A 110 1.63 -3.93 -25.42
CA LYS A 110 0.31 -3.38 -25.69
C LYS A 110 -0.39 -4.25 -26.74
N THR A 111 -1.71 -4.24 -26.72
CA THR A 111 -2.54 -4.71 -27.83
C THR A 111 -2.19 -3.87 -29.06
N GLY A 112 -1.50 -4.47 -30.05
CA GLY A 112 -0.94 -3.76 -31.22
C GLY A 112 0.60 -3.78 -31.36
N GLY A 113 1.31 -4.61 -30.58
CA GLY A 113 2.74 -4.93 -30.82
C GLY A 113 3.76 -3.94 -30.26
N LYS A 114 3.33 -2.74 -29.83
CA LYS A 114 4.20 -1.77 -29.14
C LYS A 114 4.39 -2.16 -27.68
N LEU A 115 5.59 -1.97 -27.12
CA LEU A 115 5.86 -2.20 -25.70
C LEU A 115 5.57 -0.94 -24.87
N ARG A 116 5.11 -1.11 -23.62
CA ARG A 116 5.06 -0.05 -22.61
C ARG A 116 6.01 -0.35 -21.46
N ARG A 117 6.69 0.69 -20.99
CA ARG A 117 7.51 0.67 -19.78
C ARG A 117 6.58 0.56 -18.58
N LEU A 118 6.75 -0.47 -17.77
CA LEU A 118 6.11 -0.59 -16.46
C LEU A 118 7.19 -0.47 -15.39
N GLY A 119 7.09 0.57 -14.57
CA GLY A 119 7.83 0.59 -13.31
C GLY A 119 7.16 -0.35 -12.33
N ILE A 120 7.88 -1.36 -11.84
CA ILE A 120 7.43 -2.23 -10.74
C ILE A 120 8.04 -1.67 -9.45
N PRO A 121 7.29 -0.88 -8.67
CA PRO A 121 7.76 -0.38 -7.39
C PRO A 121 7.87 -1.53 -6.38
N THR A 122 8.73 -1.30 -5.39
CA THR A 122 9.16 -2.29 -4.40
C THR A 122 8.25 -2.28 -3.18
N GLU A 123 7.99 -3.45 -2.59
CA GLU A 123 7.40 -3.59 -1.25
C GLU A 123 8.53 -3.60 -0.20
N VAL A 124 9.09 -2.44 0.16
CA VAL A 124 10.18 -2.39 1.16
C VAL A 124 9.61 -2.35 2.58
N ALA A 125 10.26 -3.15 3.46
CA ALA A 125 10.08 -3.26 4.91
C ALA A 125 11.04 -2.36 5.70
#